data_AF-A0A2K6VLE7-F1
#
_entry.id   AF-A0A2K6VLE7-F1
#
_cell.length_a   1.000
_cell.length_b   1.000
_cell.length_c   1.000
_cell.angle_alpha   90.00
_cell.angle_beta   90.00
_cell.angle_gamma   90.00
#
_symmetry.space_group_name_H-M   'P 1'
#
loop_
_entity.id
_entity.type
_entity.pdbx_description
1 polymer ?
#
loop_
_entity_poly.entity_id
_entity_poly.type
_entity_poly.pdbx_seq_one_letter_code
_entity_poly.pdbx_strand_id
1 'polypeptide(L)'
;MHKKLKLRGLTRHKLTKEEESDLVTCEEEAGKYRKTHLPGRKKKSLTKERLGRLQTTKEETKKGKTYIKDEMMKEKDIDIDSGVKDIQVITEKSGDNAIEWIKSTCRKGLRPILKDFASVRKFIPPKITTIMFDRYPAKNRYTDVMCLDKTRVILKDRPRNNNYIHANWVQLSNNKRYICTQGPLEETIEDFWWMIFKEEVQAIVMLCDFIEDGESKCAEYYPLTTGEKIQFGGITVKNERDEEHLEEITCQKMSIRLEADKHQVYHYRWSSWPDRSSPRSGAPLIALMMRLKTMQEKGPIAVHCSAGIGRTGTFCAVDYAIDRLNEEGTLSLPDIIKELRHQRLHSVQSVLQYLYVHICIIEYLQITKSMPQDIFIRRFRRDYEKYLKKFNDRLAKDK
;
A
#
# COMPACT_ATOMS: atom_id res chain seq x y z
N MET A 1 -29.11 17.51 -20.98
CA MET A 1 -29.39 17.80 -19.54
C MET A 1 -28.43 17.02 -18.66
N HIS A 2 -27.48 17.69 -18.01
CA HIS A 2 -26.50 17.05 -17.12
C HIS A 2 -27.18 16.58 -15.82
N LYS A 3 -27.49 15.28 -15.73
CA LYS A 3 -27.97 14.64 -14.49
C LYS A 3 -26.80 14.55 -13.49
N LYS A 4 -26.66 15.56 -12.63
CA LYS A 4 -25.83 15.48 -11.41
C LYS A 4 -26.37 14.34 -10.53
N LEU A 5 -25.61 13.25 -10.40
CA LEU A 5 -25.83 12.22 -9.39
C LEU A 5 -25.74 12.87 -8.01
N LYS A 6 -26.88 13.07 -7.34
CA LYS A 6 -26.92 13.35 -5.90
C LYS A 6 -26.52 12.06 -5.17
N LEU A 7 -25.38 12.09 -4.47
CA LEU A 7 -25.06 11.08 -3.46
C LEU A 7 -26.22 11.03 -2.46
N ARG A 8 -26.94 9.90 -2.45
CA ARG A 8 -28.00 9.62 -1.47
C ARG A 8 -27.37 9.48 -0.09
N GLY A 9 -27.95 10.20 0.87
CA GLY A 9 -27.43 10.37 2.22
C GLY A 9 -27.18 9.06 2.95
N LEU A 10 -26.00 8.98 3.55
CA LEU A 10 -25.73 8.10 4.67
C LEU A 10 -26.57 8.57 5.86
N THR A 11 -27.54 7.76 6.25
CA THR A 11 -28.36 7.95 7.44
C THR A 11 -27.45 7.90 8.67
N ARG A 12 -27.39 9.00 9.44
CA ARG A 12 -26.75 9.06 10.76
C ARG A 12 -27.45 8.04 11.68
N HIS A 13 -26.78 6.92 11.98
CA HIS A 13 -27.23 6.00 13.02
C HIS A 13 -26.77 6.49 14.39
N LYS A 14 -27.66 6.44 15.38
CA LYS A 14 -27.37 6.71 16.80
C LYS A 14 -26.26 5.77 17.29
N LEU A 15 -25.26 6.37 17.91
CA LEU A 15 -24.07 5.71 18.47
C LEU A 15 -24.43 4.88 19.70
N THR A 16 -23.61 3.88 19.99
CA THR A 16 -23.74 3.03 21.18
C THR A 16 -23.28 3.77 22.44
N LYS A 17 -23.71 3.32 23.63
CA LYS A 17 -23.40 4.00 24.91
C LYS A 17 -21.89 4.15 25.19
N GLU A 18 -21.06 3.22 24.72
CA GLU A 18 -19.60 3.36 24.80
C GLU A 18 -19.11 4.51 23.90
N GLU A 19 -19.60 4.58 22.66
CA GLU A 19 -19.29 5.66 21.71
C GLU A 19 -19.84 7.03 22.15
N GLU A 20 -20.99 7.08 22.84
CA GLU A 20 -21.52 8.32 23.45
C GLU A 20 -20.72 8.73 24.70
N SER A 21 -20.29 7.78 25.53
CA SER A 21 -19.41 8.07 26.68
C SER A 21 -18.03 8.59 26.24
N ASP A 22 -17.52 8.08 25.11
CA ASP A 22 -16.30 8.55 24.45
C ASP A 22 -16.48 9.96 23.84
N LEU A 23 -17.71 10.39 23.52
CA LEU A 23 -18.01 11.73 23.00
C LEU A 23 -18.23 12.77 24.09
N VAL A 24 -19.02 12.44 25.13
CA VAL A 24 -19.35 13.40 26.22
C VAL A 24 -18.08 13.82 26.97
N THR A 25 -17.14 12.90 27.18
CA THR A 25 -15.83 13.22 27.79
C THR A 25 -14.93 14.05 26.87
N CYS A 26 -15.09 13.95 25.55
CA CYS A 26 -14.30 14.73 24.58
C CYS A 26 -14.78 16.18 24.41
N GLU A 27 -16.08 16.46 24.57
CA GLU A 27 -16.60 17.84 24.48
C GLU A 27 -16.21 18.68 25.71
N GLU A 28 -16.19 18.08 26.91
CA GLU A 28 -15.83 18.80 28.15
C GLU A 28 -14.34 19.22 28.17
N GLU A 29 -13.43 18.45 27.56
CA GLU A 29 -12.01 18.83 27.53
C GLU A 29 -11.66 19.87 26.45
N ALA A 30 -12.43 19.94 25.35
CA ALA A 30 -12.21 20.93 24.29
C ALA A 30 -12.50 22.38 24.75
N GLY A 31 -13.36 22.56 25.76
CA GLY A 31 -13.71 23.87 26.31
C GLY A 31 -12.59 24.56 27.09
N LYS A 32 -11.57 23.81 27.58
CA LYS A 32 -10.58 24.37 28.53
C LYS A 32 -9.22 24.79 27.92
N TYR A 33 -8.96 24.53 26.64
CA TYR A 33 -7.66 24.84 26.02
C TYR A 33 -7.73 25.90 24.90
N ARG A 34 -8.44 27.01 25.15
CA ARG A 34 -8.14 28.29 24.49
C ARG A 34 -7.31 29.14 25.46
N LYS A 35 -5.99 28.96 25.43
CA LYS A 35 -4.90 29.82 25.96
C LYS A 35 -3.87 29.01 26.75
N THR A 36 -3.02 28.27 26.03
CA THR A 36 -1.67 27.95 26.53
C THR A 36 -0.68 28.16 25.40
N HIS A 37 0.13 29.21 25.54
CA HIS A 37 1.26 29.52 24.66
C HIS A 37 2.23 28.33 24.65
N LEU A 38 2.32 27.63 23.52
CA LEU A 38 3.40 26.68 23.26
C LEU A 38 4.68 27.46 22.94
N PRO A 39 5.82 27.16 23.61
CA PRO A 39 7.07 27.88 23.42
C PRO A 39 7.68 27.62 22.04
N GLY A 40 8.30 28.66 21.48
CA GLY A 40 8.64 28.81 20.07
C GLY A 40 9.44 27.68 19.44
N ARG A 41 8.92 27.17 18.31
CA ARG A 41 9.65 26.34 17.34
C ARG A 41 10.87 27.11 16.83
N LYS A 42 12.08 26.69 17.24
CA LYS A 42 13.33 27.11 16.57
C LYS A 42 13.31 26.62 15.11
N LYS A 43 13.40 27.54 14.16
CA LYS A 43 13.51 27.25 12.72
C LYS A 43 14.75 26.38 12.45
N LYS A 44 14.52 25.24 11.79
CA LYS A 44 15.52 24.22 11.44
C LYS A 44 16.59 24.78 10.50
N SER A 45 17.83 24.40 10.74
CA SER A 45 18.93 24.42 9.77
C SER A 45 18.70 23.27 8.78
N LEU A 46 18.29 23.59 7.55
CA LEU A 46 18.24 22.65 6.43
C LEU A 46 19.52 22.83 5.60
N THR A 47 20.16 21.74 5.19
CA THR A 47 21.34 21.78 4.32
C THR A 47 21.01 22.44 2.98
N LYS A 48 21.94 23.25 2.47
CA LYS A 48 21.76 24.06 1.23
C LYS A 48 21.32 23.23 0.01
N GLU A 49 21.77 21.98 -0.10
CA GLU A 49 21.36 21.08 -1.19
C GLU A 49 19.86 20.79 -1.22
N ARG A 50 19.19 20.83 -0.07
CA ARG A 50 17.76 20.53 0.05
C ARG A 50 16.89 21.74 -0.29
N LEU A 51 17.32 22.95 0.09
CA LEU A 51 16.66 24.21 -0.28
C LEU A 51 16.61 24.41 -1.81
N GLY A 52 17.66 24.00 -2.52
CA GLY A 52 17.74 24.12 -3.98
C GLY A 52 16.68 23.32 -4.74
N ARG A 53 16.15 22.23 -4.16
CA ARG A 53 15.11 21.41 -4.80
C ARG A 53 13.68 21.87 -4.50
N LEU A 54 13.47 22.79 -3.54
CA LEU A 54 12.13 23.17 -3.06
C LEU A 54 11.54 24.45 -3.69
N GLN A 55 12.28 25.22 -4.48
CA GLN A 55 11.87 26.57 -4.90
C GLN A 55 10.79 26.67 -5.99
N THR A 56 10.04 25.61 -6.29
CA THR A 56 8.92 25.67 -7.24
C THR A 56 7.63 25.09 -6.66
N THR A 57 7.07 25.73 -5.65
CA THR A 57 5.67 25.49 -5.27
C THR A 57 4.93 26.81 -5.12
N LYS A 58 4.17 27.16 -6.17
CA LYS A 58 3.20 28.26 -6.14
C LYS A 58 2.16 27.98 -5.05
N GLU A 59 1.84 28.98 -4.23
CA GLU A 59 0.75 28.96 -3.26
C GLU A 59 -0.60 28.91 -3.96
N GLU A 60 -0.96 27.73 -4.50
CA GLU A 60 -2.34 27.44 -4.84
C GLU A 60 -3.08 27.10 -3.54
N THR A 61 -4.16 27.83 -3.27
CA THR A 61 -5.19 27.46 -2.28
C THR A 61 -5.46 25.96 -2.38
N LYS A 62 -4.95 25.16 -1.43
CA LYS A 62 -4.95 23.68 -1.45
C LYS A 62 -6.39 23.16 -1.53
N LYS A 63 -6.97 23.08 -2.72
CA LYS A 63 -8.06 22.15 -3.00
C LYS A 63 -7.50 20.77 -2.70
N GLY A 64 -8.16 20.02 -1.81
CA GLY A 64 -7.69 18.71 -1.40
C GLY A 64 -7.50 17.79 -2.61
N LYS A 65 -6.32 17.17 -2.72
CA LYS A 65 -5.98 16.26 -3.81
C LYS A 65 -6.75 14.95 -3.67
N THR A 66 -7.20 14.38 -4.78
CA THR A 66 -7.80 13.03 -4.83
C THR A 66 -6.83 12.05 -5.50
N TYR A 67 -6.93 10.77 -5.16
CA TYR A 67 -6.08 9.70 -5.72
C TYR A 67 -6.87 8.74 -6.61
N ILE A 68 -8.05 8.34 -6.15
CA ILE A 68 -8.89 7.30 -6.75
C ILE A 68 -9.51 7.86 -8.04
N LYS A 69 -9.34 7.11 -9.13
CA LYS A 69 -9.89 7.43 -10.44
C LYS A 69 -10.74 6.27 -10.98
N ASP A 70 -11.71 6.59 -11.84
CA ASP A 70 -12.43 5.59 -12.61
C ASP A 70 -11.52 4.91 -13.66
N GLU A 71 -11.93 3.75 -14.21
CA GLU A 71 -11.05 2.98 -15.11
C GLU A 71 -11.00 3.62 -16.47
N MET A 72 -9.80 3.66 -17.03
CA MET A 72 -9.55 4.10 -18.39
C MET A 72 -9.86 3.01 -19.44
N MET A 73 -9.94 1.73 -19.03
CA MET A 73 -10.26 0.62 -19.92
C MET A 73 -11.47 -0.15 -19.41
N LYS A 74 -12.47 -0.34 -20.28
CA LYS A 74 -13.61 -1.22 -19.99
C LYS A 74 -13.32 -2.62 -20.55
N GLU A 75 -13.94 -3.64 -19.96
CA GLU A 75 -13.79 -5.05 -20.39
C GLU A 75 -14.02 -5.24 -21.90
N LYS A 76 -14.94 -4.47 -22.48
CA LYS A 76 -15.28 -4.48 -23.91
C LYS A 76 -14.19 -3.90 -24.83
N ASP A 77 -13.24 -3.14 -24.32
CA ASP A 77 -12.17 -2.52 -25.11
C ASP A 77 -11.03 -3.51 -25.44
N ILE A 78 -11.21 -4.77 -25.07
CA ILE A 78 -10.16 -5.76 -24.95
C ILE A 78 -10.41 -6.91 -25.94
N ASP A 79 -9.78 -6.81 -27.11
CA ASP A 79 -9.55 -7.96 -28.00
C ASP A 79 -8.51 -8.91 -27.38
N ILE A 80 -8.92 -9.65 -26.36
CA ILE A 80 -8.20 -10.83 -25.88
C ILE A 80 -8.97 -12.04 -26.41
N ASP A 81 -8.30 -12.79 -27.29
CA ASP A 81 -8.75 -14.07 -27.80
C ASP A 81 -9.30 -14.93 -26.65
N SER A 82 -10.57 -15.30 -26.75
CA SER A 82 -11.28 -16.03 -25.69
C SER A 82 -10.51 -17.30 -25.33
N GLY A 83 -10.37 -17.56 -24.03
CA GLY A 83 -9.78 -18.80 -23.53
C GLY A 83 -10.40 -20.01 -24.21
N VAL A 84 -9.60 -21.06 -24.39
CA VAL A 84 -10.06 -22.29 -25.03
C VAL A 84 -11.08 -22.94 -24.12
N LYS A 85 -12.36 -22.97 -24.53
CA LYS A 85 -13.43 -23.50 -23.67
C LYS A 85 -13.34 -25.01 -23.45
N ASP A 86 -12.79 -25.76 -24.41
CA ASP A 86 -12.93 -27.21 -24.41
C ASP A 86 -11.69 -27.93 -24.94
N ILE A 87 -10.54 -27.83 -24.25
CA ILE A 87 -9.53 -28.90 -24.40
C ILE A 87 -9.51 -29.67 -23.09
N GLN A 88 -10.05 -30.89 -23.14
CA GLN A 88 -9.70 -31.96 -22.22
C GLN A 88 -8.22 -32.29 -22.45
N VAL A 89 -7.31 -31.44 -21.96
CA VAL A 89 -5.92 -31.84 -21.86
C VAL A 89 -5.90 -32.85 -20.73
N ILE A 90 -5.53 -34.09 -21.03
CA ILE A 90 -5.15 -35.09 -20.04
C ILE A 90 -3.92 -34.50 -19.35
N THR A 91 -4.15 -33.69 -18.33
CA THR A 91 -3.09 -33.15 -17.51
C THR A 91 -2.72 -34.26 -16.56
N GLU A 92 -1.47 -34.73 -16.63
CA GLU A 92 -0.84 -35.38 -15.49
C GLU A 92 -1.19 -34.54 -14.27
N LYS A 93 -2.02 -35.10 -13.37
CA LYS A 93 -2.36 -34.42 -12.12
C LYS A 93 -1.02 -34.14 -11.45
N SER A 94 -0.54 -32.91 -11.47
CA SER A 94 0.51 -32.56 -10.53
C SER A 94 -0.14 -32.73 -9.17
N GLY A 95 0.51 -33.49 -8.27
CA GLY A 95 -0.03 -33.76 -6.94
C GLY A 95 -0.21 -32.50 -6.07
N ASP A 96 0.16 -31.33 -6.58
CA ASP A 96 0.10 -30.05 -5.90
C ASP A 96 -1.11 -29.23 -6.36
N ASN A 97 -2.09 -29.08 -5.45
CA ASN A 97 -3.32 -28.35 -5.69
C ASN A 97 -3.08 -26.90 -6.15
N ALA A 98 -2.02 -26.25 -5.67
CA ALA A 98 -1.70 -24.87 -6.04
C ALA A 98 -1.31 -24.76 -7.52
N ILE A 99 -0.52 -25.73 -8.01
CA ILE A 99 -0.11 -25.82 -9.42
C ILE A 99 -1.34 -26.07 -10.31
N GLU A 100 -2.24 -26.96 -9.90
CA GLU A 100 -3.46 -27.19 -10.66
C GLU A 100 -4.40 -25.97 -10.69
N TRP A 101 -4.53 -25.26 -9.56
CA TRP A 101 -5.32 -24.04 -9.48
C TRP A 101 -4.81 -22.96 -10.44
N ILE A 102 -3.50 -22.70 -10.46
CA ILE A 102 -2.95 -21.66 -11.33
C ILE A 102 -2.98 -22.07 -12.81
N LYS A 103 -2.73 -23.34 -13.12
CA LYS A 103 -2.86 -23.86 -14.50
C LYS A 103 -4.29 -23.72 -15.01
N SER A 104 -5.28 -24.06 -14.17
CA SER A 104 -6.71 -23.85 -14.48
C SER A 104 -7.03 -22.38 -14.75
N THR A 105 -6.49 -21.48 -13.93
CA THR A 105 -6.63 -20.03 -14.11
C THR A 105 -5.99 -19.56 -15.42
N CYS A 106 -4.80 -20.04 -15.76
CA CYS A 106 -4.11 -19.70 -17.00
C CYS A 106 -4.86 -20.18 -18.26
N ARG A 107 -5.46 -21.38 -18.21
CA ARG A 107 -6.29 -21.93 -19.32
C ARG A 107 -7.51 -21.06 -19.60
N LYS A 108 -8.18 -20.56 -18.54
CA LYS A 108 -9.35 -19.67 -18.64
C LYS A 108 -9.00 -18.28 -19.19
N GLY A 109 -7.75 -17.84 -19.03
CA GLY A 109 -7.25 -16.56 -19.54
C GLY A 109 -7.70 -15.35 -18.71
N LEU A 110 -7.52 -14.14 -19.25
CA LEU A 110 -7.71 -12.90 -18.47
C LEU A 110 -9.18 -12.56 -18.22
N ARG A 111 -10.11 -12.91 -19.13
CA ARG A 111 -11.51 -12.42 -19.06
C ARG A 111 -12.20 -12.73 -17.72
N PRO A 112 -12.15 -13.96 -17.17
CA PRO A 112 -12.75 -14.21 -15.86
C PRO A 112 -12.12 -13.38 -14.74
N ILE A 113 -10.80 -13.17 -14.78
CA ILE A 113 -10.08 -12.36 -13.80
C ILE A 113 -10.52 -10.89 -13.84
N LEU A 114 -10.78 -10.35 -15.04
CA LEU A 114 -11.31 -9.00 -15.21
C LEU A 114 -12.70 -8.86 -14.57
N LYS A 115 -13.56 -9.88 -14.74
CA LYS A 115 -14.90 -9.93 -14.12
C LYS A 115 -14.83 -10.04 -12.61
N ASP A 116 -13.91 -10.86 -12.10
CA ASP A 116 -13.67 -11.01 -10.67
C ASP A 116 -13.31 -9.67 -10.05
N PHE A 117 -12.35 -8.93 -10.63
CA PHE A 117 -12.02 -7.60 -10.14
C PHE A 117 -13.19 -6.62 -10.23
N ALA A 118 -13.95 -6.63 -11.34
CA ALA A 118 -15.13 -5.78 -11.49
C ALA A 118 -16.17 -6.01 -10.38
N SER A 119 -16.32 -7.26 -9.90
CA SER A 119 -17.24 -7.61 -8.82
C SER A 119 -16.85 -7.01 -7.45
N VAL A 120 -15.55 -6.85 -7.18
CA VAL A 120 -15.03 -6.32 -5.91
C VAL A 120 -14.56 -4.88 -5.98
N ARG A 121 -14.48 -4.29 -7.18
CA ARG A 121 -13.89 -2.98 -7.39
C ARG A 121 -14.44 -1.90 -6.47
N LYS A 122 -15.78 -1.82 -6.35
CA LYS A 122 -16.49 -0.83 -5.53
C LYS A 122 -16.81 -1.33 -4.12
N PHE A 123 -16.27 -2.49 -3.73
CA PHE A 123 -16.49 -3.04 -2.41
C PHE A 123 -15.93 -2.11 -1.34
N ILE A 124 -16.83 -1.72 -0.42
CA ILE A 124 -16.55 -1.03 0.82
C ILE A 124 -17.20 -1.89 1.92
N PRO A 125 -16.47 -2.29 2.97
CA PRO A 125 -17.04 -3.02 4.09
C PRO A 125 -18.24 -2.28 4.70
N PRO A 126 -19.25 -3.01 5.21
CA PRO A 126 -20.34 -2.37 5.94
C PRO A 126 -19.83 -1.78 7.26
N LYS A 127 -20.49 -0.73 7.75
CA LYS A 127 -20.25 -0.13 9.08
C LYS A 127 -18.80 0.37 9.31
N ILE A 128 -18.14 0.88 8.27
CA ILE A 128 -16.84 1.55 8.45
C ILE A 128 -17.00 2.88 9.19
N THR A 129 -15.96 3.29 9.90
CA THR A 129 -15.81 4.63 10.47
C THR A 129 -14.45 5.21 10.09
N THR A 130 -14.41 6.53 9.90
CA THR A 130 -13.24 7.30 9.45
C THR A 130 -13.10 8.60 10.23
N ILE A 131 -13.54 8.61 11.48
CA ILE A 131 -13.67 9.79 12.34
C ILE A 131 -12.33 10.51 12.48
N MET A 132 -11.24 9.77 12.72
CA MET A 132 -9.92 10.38 12.88
C MET A 132 -9.37 10.91 11.56
N PHE A 133 -9.69 10.25 10.44
CA PHE A 133 -9.37 10.78 9.12
C PHE A 133 -10.04 12.14 8.88
N ASP A 134 -11.33 12.26 9.17
CA ASP A 134 -12.09 13.51 8.99
C ASP A 134 -11.65 14.62 9.95
N ARG A 135 -11.22 14.27 11.17
CA ARG A 135 -10.78 15.21 12.20
C ARG A 135 -9.41 15.83 11.92
N TYR A 136 -8.51 15.13 11.21
CA TYR A 136 -7.13 15.57 10.97
C TYR A 136 -6.78 15.63 9.47
N PRO A 137 -7.47 16.46 8.66
CA PRO A 137 -7.26 16.53 7.22
C PRO A 137 -5.84 16.94 6.82
N ALA A 138 -5.15 17.73 7.65
CA ALA A 138 -3.76 18.13 7.43
C ALA A 138 -2.77 16.96 7.49
N LYS A 139 -3.14 15.82 8.08
CA LYS A 139 -2.31 14.61 8.11
C LYS A 139 -2.64 13.63 6.97
N ASN A 140 -3.54 13.98 6.06
CA ASN A 140 -4.00 13.11 4.98
C ASN A 140 -3.49 13.62 3.62
N ARG A 141 -2.73 12.79 2.90
CA ARG A 141 -2.20 13.14 1.57
C ARG A 141 -3.31 13.31 0.53
N TYR A 142 -4.35 12.50 0.66
CA TYR A 142 -5.48 12.45 -0.27
C TYR A 142 -6.80 12.50 0.48
N THR A 143 -7.76 13.23 -0.07
CA THR A 143 -9.08 13.45 0.52
C THR A 143 -10.05 12.28 0.36
N ASP A 144 -9.77 11.38 -0.58
CA ASP A 144 -10.59 10.23 -0.93
C ASP A 144 -9.98 8.88 -0.52
N VAL A 145 -8.81 8.90 0.12
CA VAL A 145 -8.15 7.71 0.67
C VAL A 145 -8.40 7.69 2.16
N MET A 146 -9.53 7.13 2.58
CA MET A 146 -9.94 7.12 3.98
C MET A 146 -9.06 6.19 4.83
N CYS A 147 -8.83 6.57 6.10
CA CYS A 147 -8.21 5.73 7.11
C CYS A 147 -9.29 5.11 8.01
N LEU A 148 -9.34 3.79 8.11
CA LEU A 148 -10.33 3.09 8.94
C LEU A 148 -9.99 3.25 10.42
N ASP A 149 -10.94 3.70 11.26
CA ASP A 149 -10.65 3.84 12.69
C ASP A 149 -10.39 2.49 13.36
N LYS A 150 -11.13 1.44 12.97
CA LYS A 150 -11.05 0.09 13.56
C LYS A 150 -9.63 -0.48 13.57
N THR A 151 -8.87 -0.23 12.52
CA THR A 151 -7.54 -0.83 12.30
C THR A 151 -6.44 0.21 12.23
N ARG A 152 -6.72 1.50 12.51
CA ARG A 152 -5.69 2.54 12.45
C ARG A 152 -4.57 2.24 13.44
N VAL A 153 -3.36 2.62 13.08
CA VAL A 153 -2.27 2.68 14.05
C VAL A 153 -2.51 3.87 14.98
N ILE A 154 -2.39 3.62 16.28
CA ILE A 154 -2.46 4.65 17.32
C ILE A 154 -1.01 4.95 17.70
N LEU A 155 -0.56 6.20 17.56
CA LEU A 155 0.78 6.58 18.01
C LEU A 155 0.86 6.43 19.54
N LYS A 156 1.54 5.39 20.01
CA LYS A 156 1.77 5.12 21.44
C LYS A 156 2.44 6.32 22.11
N ASP A 157 2.12 6.54 23.38
CA ASP A 157 2.66 7.65 24.20
C ASP A 157 2.36 9.07 23.68
N ARG A 158 1.49 9.21 22.66
CA ARG A 158 0.93 10.50 22.24
C ARG A 158 -0.46 10.69 22.87
N PRO A 159 -0.84 11.92 23.24
CA PRO A 159 -2.16 12.20 23.77
C PRO A 159 -3.25 11.91 22.73
N ARG A 160 -4.48 11.67 23.19
CA ARG A 160 -5.63 11.30 22.32
C ARG A 160 -5.88 12.28 21.18
N ASN A 161 -5.66 13.57 21.42
CA ASN A 161 -5.81 14.64 20.43
C ASN A 161 -4.63 14.76 19.43
N ASN A 162 -3.60 13.92 19.54
CA ASN A 162 -2.45 13.90 18.64
C ASN A 162 -1.86 12.49 18.42
N ASN A 163 -2.69 11.44 18.52
CA ASN A 163 -2.24 10.06 18.29
C ASN A 163 -2.63 9.51 16.90
N TYR A 164 -3.11 10.37 16.01
CA TYR A 164 -3.48 10.00 14.64
C TYR A 164 -2.28 10.06 13.69
N ILE A 165 -2.13 8.98 12.93
CA ILE A 165 -1.33 8.86 11.72
C ILE A 165 -2.17 8.12 10.67
N HIS A 166 -2.01 8.46 9.38
CA HIS A 166 -2.71 7.78 8.29
C HIS A 166 -2.06 6.42 7.95
N ALA A 167 -2.22 5.47 8.86
CA ALA A 167 -1.71 4.11 8.75
C ALA A 167 -2.72 3.12 9.35
N ASN A 168 -2.80 1.92 8.78
CA ASN A 168 -3.61 0.83 9.31
C ASN A 168 -2.78 -0.43 9.51
N TRP A 169 -3.07 -1.16 10.57
CA TRP A 169 -2.65 -2.54 10.73
C TRP A 169 -3.33 -3.42 9.68
N VAL A 170 -2.53 -4.29 9.06
CA VAL A 170 -2.98 -5.35 8.15
C VAL A 170 -2.36 -6.66 8.62
N GLN A 171 -3.20 -7.50 9.20
CA GLN A 171 -2.88 -8.87 9.62
C GLN A 171 -3.25 -9.82 8.47
N LEU A 172 -2.29 -10.63 8.04
CA LEU A 172 -2.53 -11.70 7.06
C LEU A 172 -2.64 -13.05 7.81
N SER A 173 -1.92 -14.09 7.37
CA SER A 173 -1.74 -15.34 8.10
C SER A 173 -1.05 -15.14 9.45
N ASN A 174 -1.10 -16.17 10.31
CA ASN A 174 -0.50 -16.10 11.64
C ASN A 174 0.99 -15.75 11.53
N ASN A 175 1.42 -14.69 12.24
CA ASN A 175 2.76 -14.08 12.27
C ASN A 175 3.04 -12.95 11.26
N LYS A 176 2.26 -12.80 10.18
CA LYS A 176 2.52 -11.75 9.19
C LYS A 176 1.78 -10.45 9.50
N ARG A 177 2.49 -9.52 10.15
CA ARG A 177 1.97 -8.20 10.54
C ARG A 177 2.54 -7.09 9.69
N TYR A 178 1.65 -6.36 9.04
CA TYR A 178 1.98 -5.17 8.27
C TYR A 178 1.37 -3.91 8.86
N ILE A 179 2.09 -2.80 8.68
CA ILE A 179 1.54 -1.46 8.80
C ILE A 179 1.47 -0.86 7.40
N CYS A 180 0.26 -0.71 6.84
CA CYS A 180 0.05 -0.06 5.56
C CYS A 180 -0.20 1.43 5.78
N THR A 181 0.65 2.30 5.20
CA THR A 181 0.59 3.75 5.42
C THR A 181 0.69 4.53 4.11
N GLN A 182 0.22 5.77 4.11
CA GLN A 182 0.53 6.71 3.02
C GLN A 182 2.03 7.04 3.03
N GLY A 183 2.55 7.51 1.88
CA GLY A 183 3.87 8.11 1.80
C GLY A 183 3.94 9.35 2.69
N PRO A 184 4.89 9.44 3.65
CA PRO A 184 4.98 10.53 4.61
C PRO A 184 4.83 11.92 3.96
N LEU A 185 4.09 12.80 4.62
CA LEU A 185 4.05 14.23 4.33
C LEU A 185 5.15 14.92 5.15
N GLU A 186 5.59 16.11 4.74
CA GLU A 186 6.59 16.90 5.47
C GLU A 186 6.18 17.10 6.94
N GLU A 187 4.90 17.36 7.18
CA GLU A 187 4.29 17.55 8.48
C GLU A 187 4.07 16.26 9.28
N THR A 188 4.17 15.07 8.66
CA THR A 188 3.97 13.77 9.33
C THR A 188 5.22 12.89 9.38
N ILE A 189 6.41 13.40 9.01
CA ILE A 189 7.65 12.61 9.07
C ILE A 189 7.96 12.17 10.50
N GLU A 190 7.79 13.07 11.48
CA GLU A 190 8.03 12.74 12.89
C GLU A 190 7.05 11.66 13.38
N ASP A 191 5.77 11.78 13.04
CA ASP A 191 4.75 10.77 13.37
C ASP A 191 5.09 9.40 12.76
N PHE A 192 5.56 9.40 11.50
CA PHE A 192 5.98 8.18 10.81
C PHE A 192 7.13 7.50 11.56
N TRP A 193 8.22 8.21 11.86
CA TRP A 193 9.33 7.61 12.60
C TRP A 193 8.98 7.25 14.04
N TRP A 194 8.07 7.99 14.67
CA TRP A 194 7.55 7.65 15.99
C TRP A 194 6.84 6.30 15.96
N MET A 195 6.01 6.06 14.95
CA MET A 195 5.37 4.77 14.69
C MET A 195 6.40 3.66 14.44
N ILE A 196 7.38 3.88 13.54
CA ILE A 196 8.42 2.87 13.24
C ILE A 196 9.18 2.47 14.51
N PHE A 197 9.52 3.44 15.36
CA PHE A 197 10.24 3.20 16.61
C PHE A 197 9.38 2.47 17.65
N LYS A 198 8.18 2.99 17.95
CA LYS A 198 7.30 2.47 19.02
C LYS A 198 6.61 1.14 18.68
N GLU A 199 6.53 0.79 17.40
CA GLU A 199 6.05 -0.51 16.94
C GLU A 199 7.18 -1.48 16.62
N GLU A 200 8.44 -1.10 16.89
CA GLU A 200 9.63 -1.94 16.65
C GLU A 200 9.66 -2.54 15.24
N VAL A 201 9.31 -1.71 14.25
CA VAL A 201 9.22 -2.13 12.85
C VAL A 201 10.56 -2.62 12.35
N GLN A 202 10.59 -3.83 11.79
CA GLN A 202 11.84 -4.49 11.38
C GLN A 202 12.29 -4.05 9.98
N ALA A 203 11.35 -3.75 9.09
CA ALA A 203 11.65 -3.17 7.80
C ALA A 203 10.58 -2.20 7.30
N ILE A 204 11.02 -1.25 6.48
CA ILE A 204 10.17 -0.32 5.74
C ILE A 204 10.28 -0.68 4.26
N VAL A 205 9.14 -0.83 3.60
CA VAL A 205 9.03 -1.09 2.16
C VAL A 205 8.39 0.12 1.49
N MET A 206 9.22 0.90 0.78
CA MET A 206 8.84 2.06 -0.01
C MET A 206 8.66 1.67 -1.47
N LEU A 207 7.41 1.53 -1.91
CA LEU A 207 7.02 1.12 -3.26
C LEU A 207 6.74 2.33 -4.17
N CYS A 208 7.46 3.42 -4.00
CA CYS A 208 7.36 4.61 -4.84
C CYS A 208 8.65 5.43 -4.82
N ASP A 209 8.73 6.44 -5.68
CA ASP A 209 9.72 7.51 -5.54
C ASP A 209 9.15 8.70 -4.73
N PHE A 210 9.97 9.71 -4.46
CA PHE A 210 9.54 10.98 -3.89
C PHE A 210 8.69 11.79 -4.87
N ILE A 211 9.10 11.79 -6.15
CA ILE A 211 8.43 12.47 -7.25
C ILE A 211 8.27 11.48 -8.40
N GLU A 212 7.05 11.37 -8.92
CA GLU A 212 6.76 10.55 -10.10
C GLU A 212 5.90 11.37 -11.05
N ASP A 213 6.30 11.46 -12.32
CA ASP A 213 5.59 12.24 -13.35
C ASP A 213 5.34 13.71 -12.92
N GLY A 214 6.33 14.33 -12.26
CA GLY A 214 6.24 15.70 -11.75
C GLY A 214 5.35 15.87 -10.51
N GLU A 215 4.71 14.81 -10.01
CA GLU A 215 3.89 14.87 -8.80
C GLU A 215 4.66 14.41 -7.56
N SER A 216 4.59 15.17 -6.47
CA SER A 216 5.04 14.68 -5.16
C SER A 216 4.21 13.47 -4.71
N LYS A 217 4.91 12.35 -4.48
CA LYS A 217 4.36 11.08 -4.02
C LYS A 217 4.72 10.77 -2.57
N CYS A 218 5.88 11.21 -2.11
CA CYS A 218 6.40 10.98 -0.76
C CYS A 218 7.37 12.11 -0.37
N ALA A 219 7.37 12.54 0.89
CA ALA A 219 8.42 13.41 1.41
C ALA A 219 9.74 12.61 1.56
N GLU A 220 10.87 13.31 1.49
CA GLU A 220 12.20 12.75 1.80
C GLU A 220 12.33 12.52 3.32
N TYR A 221 11.82 11.39 3.80
CA TYR A 221 11.74 11.12 5.24
C TYR A 221 12.98 10.44 5.82
N TYR A 222 13.98 10.07 5.02
CA TYR A 222 15.13 9.30 5.49
C TYR A 222 16.46 9.81 4.88
N PRO A 223 17.61 9.63 5.57
CA PRO A 223 18.94 9.96 5.04
C PRO A 223 19.29 9.10 3.81
N LEU A 224 19.59 9.73 2.69
CA LEU A 224 19.78 9.03 1.40
C LEU A 224 21.19 8.46 1.25
N THR A 225 22.16 9.11 1.88
CA THR A 225 23.58 8.76 1.74
C THR A 225 24.10 8.04 2.98
N THR A 226 24.91 6.99 2.79
CA THR A 226 25.54 6.26 3.89
C THR A 226 26.34 7.22 4.78
N GLY A 227 26.10 7.14 6.09
CA GLY A 227 26.70 8.02 7.10
C GLY A 227 25.87 9.27 7.45
N GLU A 228 24.95 9.69 6.58
CA GLU A 228 24.07 10.83 6.84
C GLU A 228 23.10 10.53 7.99
N LYS A 229 22.83 11.55 8.80
CA LYS A 229 21.83 11.53 9.86
C LYS A 229 20.90 12.72 9.74
N ILE A 230 19.61 12.49 9.99
CA ILE A 230 18.58 13.53 9.98
C ILE A 230 17.80 13.46 11.29
N GLN A 231 17.45 14.62 11.84
CA GLN A 231 16.68 14.74 13.06
C GLN A 231 15.24 15.22 12.79
N PHE A 232 14.29 14.46 13.32
CA PHE A 232 12.86 14.75 13.27
C PHE A 232 12.32 14.83 14.71
N GLY A 233 12.27 16.05 15.25
CA GLY A 233 11.90 16.25 16.65
C GLY A 233 12.91 15.58 17.58
N GLY A 234 12.43 14.73 18.48
CA GLY A 234 13.27 13.92 19.38
C GLY A 234 13.94 12.71 18.72
N ILE A 235 13.60 12.39 17.46
CA ILE A 235 14.06 11.19 16.78
C ILE A 235 15.24 11.53 15.86
N THR A 236 16.34 10.78 15.98
CA THR A 236 17.45 10.82 15.02
C THR A 236 17.48 9.56 14.19
N VAL A 237 17.48 9.70 12.87
CA VAL A 237 17.58 8.60 11.90
C VAL A 237 18.93 8.70 11.21
N LYS A 238 19.68 7.61 11.16
CA LYS A 238 20.97 7.53 10.47
C LYS A 238 20.96 6.41 9.44
N ASN A 239 21.44 6.69 8.23
CA ASN A 239 21.78 5.67 7.26
C ASN A 239 23.13 5.08 7.67
N GLU A 240 23.14 3.84 8.15
CA GLU A 240 24.37 3.21 8.65
C GLU A 240 25.21 2.68 7.49
N ARG A 241 24.58 2.02 6.51
CA ARG A 241 25.21 1.47 5.32
C ARG A 241 24.17 0.98 4.31
N ASP A 242 24.62 0.84 3.07
CA ASP A 242 23.92 0.06 2.05
C ASP A 242 24.04 -1.46 2.37
N GLU A 243 23.00 -2.19 2.04
CA GLU A 243 22.90 -3.65 2.17
C GLU A 243 22.72 -4.26 0.76
N GLU A 244 22.75 -5.59 0.68
CA GLU A 244 22.53 -6.28 -0.60
C GLU A 244 21.20 -5.89 -1.25
N HIS A 245 21.26 -5.44 -2.51
CA HIS A 245 20.09 -5.10 -3.32
C HIS A 245 19.38 -6.37 -3.82
N LEU A 246 18.07 -6.27 -4.04
CA LEU A 246 17.23 -7.37 -4.53
C LEU A 246 16.61 -6.97 -5.87
N GLU A 247 17.11 -7.50 -6.98
CA GLU A 247 16.65 -7.11 -8.32
C GLU A 247 16.74 -5.58 -8.53
N GLU A 248 15.61 -4.90 -8.66
CA GLU A 248 15.48 -3.45 -8.83
C GLU A 248 15.29 -2.70 -7.48
N ILE A 249 15.38 -3.40 -6.35
CA ILE A 249 15.04 -2.90 -5.02
C ILE A 249 16.33 -2.63 -4.25
N THR A 250 16.55 -1.36 -3.92
CA THR A 250 17.68 -0.98 -3.07
C THR A 250 17.38 -1.29 -1.61
N CYS A 251 18.43 -1.57 -0.83
CA CYS A 251 18.31 -1.89 0.58
C CYS A 251 19.34 -1.10 1.39
N GLN A 252 18.90 -0.44 2.45
CA GLN A 252 19.76 0.28 3.38
C GLN A 252 19.47 -0.15 4.80
N LYS A 253 20.51 -0.29 5.63
CA LYS A 253 20.35 -0.49 7.06
C LYS A 253 20.37 0.87 7.76
N MET A 254 19.30 1.16 8.49
CA MET A 254 19.16 2.40 9.24
C MET A 254 19.14 2.14 10.74
N SER A 255 19.54 3.16 11.50
CA SER A 255 19.29 3.21 12.93
C SER A 255 18.45 4.40 13.32
N ILE A 256 17.58 4.18 14.29
CA ILE A 256 16.68 5.16 14.87
C ILE A 256 17.06 5.30 16.33
N ARG A 257 17.28 6.53 16.79
CA ARG A 257 17.53 6.85 18.19
C ARG A 257 16.42 7.77 18.70
N LEU A 258 15.82 7.39 19.82
CA LEU A 258 14.91 8.21 20.59
C LEU A 258 15.43 8.19 22.03
N GLU A 259 15.88 9.35 22.52
CA GLU A 259 16.51 9.45 23.84
C GLU A 259 17.73 8.49 23.98
N ALA A 260 17.70 7.60 24.97
CA ALA A 260 18.74 6.59 25.20
C ALA A 260 18.58 5.35 24.31
N ASP A 261 17.36 5.10 23.82
CA ASP A 261 17.01 3.86 23.14
C ASP A 261 17.40 3.91 21.66
N LYS A 262 17.75 2.73 21.12
CA LYS A 262 18.14 2.55 19.72
C LYS A 262 17.39 1.38 19.12
N HIS A 263 16.85 1.58 17.92
CA HIS A 263 16.25 0.53 17.10
C HIS A 263 16.94 0.46 15.74
N GLN A 264 16.99 -0.74 15.14
CA GLN A 264 17.51 -0.94 13.78
C GLN A 264 16.37 -1.32 12.86
N VAL A 265 16.39 -0.76 11.64
CA VAL A 265 15.38 -1.04 10.62
C VAL A 265 16.04 -1.17 9.26
N TYR A 266 15.54 -2.10 8.44
CA TYR A 266 15.93 -2.20 7.03
C TYR A 266 14.99 -1.35 6.17
N HIS A 267 15.54 -0.59 5.24
CA HIS A 267 14.76 0.23 4.31
C HIS A 267 14.92 -0.32 2.91
N TYR A 268 13.82 -0.84 2.35
CA TYR A 268 13.72 -1.33 0.99
C TYR A 268 13.01 -0.30 0.13
N ARG A 269 13.65 0.18 -0.93
CA ARG A 269 13.03 1.11 -1.88
C ARG A 269 12.96 0.49 -3.27
N TRP A 270 11.74 0.43 -3.79
CA TRP A 270 11.47 0.06 -5.16
C TRP A 270 10.86 1.26 -5.90
N SER A 271 11.72 2.08 -6.50
CA SER A 271 11.32 3.32 -7.19
C SER A 271 10.76 3.10 -8.58
N SER A 272 11.08 1.98 -9.24
CA SER A 272 10.69 1.72 -10.63
C SER A 272 9.28 1.17 -10.81
N TRP A 273 8.55 0.80 -9.74
CA TRP A 273 7.15 0.37 -9.85
C TRP A 273 6.26 1.56 -10.22
N PRO A 274 5.71 1.64 -11.46
CA PRO A 274 5.00 2.83 -11.92
C PRO A 274 3.65 3.03 -11.20
N ASP A 275 3.27 4.28 -10.92
CA ASP A 275 1.98 4.60 -10.29
C ASP A 275 0.80 4.13 -11.17
N ARG A 276 -0.24 3.60 -10.53
CA ARG A 276 -1.48 3.08 -11.15
C ARG A 276 -1.32 1.91 -12.14
N SER A 277 -0.09 1.59 -12.55
CA SER A 277 0.25 0.47 -13.42
C SER A 277 0.83 -0.69 -12.61
N SER A 278 1.48 -1.64 -13.27
CA SER A 278 2.12 -2.79 -12.63
C SER A 278 3.41 -3.18 -13.37
N PRO A 279 4.39 -3.79 -12.67
CA PRO A 279 5.61 -4.28 -13.28
C PRO A 279 5.34 -5.39 -14.29
N ARG A 280 6.29 -5.62 -15.20
CA ARG A 280 6.21 -6.74 -16.14
C ARG A 280 6.43 -8.09 -15.44
N SER A 281 7.33 -8.11 -14.46
CA SER A 281 7.77 -9.30 -13.72
C SER A 281 7.38 -9.21 -12.25
N GLY A 282 7.02 -10.35 -11.67
CA GLY A 282 6.82 -10.54 -10.23
C GLY A 282 8.12 -10.74 -9.45
N ALA A 283 9.25 -11.01 -10.12
CA ALA A 283 10.50 -11.42 -9.49
C ALA A 283 11.02 -10.47 -8.38
N PRO A 284 11.04 -9.13 -8.55
CA PRO A 284 11.51 -8.24 -7.48
C PRO A 284 10.63 -8.33 -6.23
N LEU A 285 9.31 -8.44 -6.42
CA LEU A 285 8.35 -8.56 -5.33
C LEU A 285 8.53 -9.88 -4.58
N ILE A 286 8.73 -10.99 -5.31
CA ILE A 286 8.93 -12.32 -4.73
C ILE A 286 10.24 -12.37 -3.94
N ALA A 287 11.33 -11.86 -4.51
CA ALA A 287 12.63 -11.77 -3.84
C ALA A 287 12.53 -10.98 -2.53
N LEU A 288 11.84 -9.84 -2.56
CA LEU A 288 11.59 -9.04 -1.36
C LEU A 288 10.76 -9.79 -0.32
N MET A 289 9.68 -10.48 -0.70
CA MET A 289 8.86 -11.25 0.24
C MET A 289 9.64 -12.37 0.91
N MET A 290 10.46 -13.10 0.15
CA MET A 290 11.32 -14.15 0.70
C MET A 290 12.31 -13.58 1.73
N ARG A 291 12.90 -12.40 1.45
CA ARG A 291 13.77 -11.71 2.42
C ARG A 291 13.02 -11.29 3.68
N LEU A 292 11.84 -10.67 3.53
CA LEU A 292 11.05 -10.14 4.64
C LEU A 292 10.46 -11.23 5.54
N LYS A 293 10.24 -12.44 5.03
CA LYS A 293 9.73 -13.59 5.82
C LYS A 293 10.57 -13.84 7.07
N THR A 294 11.90 -13.73 6.97
CA THR A 294 12.83 -13.92 8.11
C THR A 294 12.81 -12.77 9.13
N MET A 295 12.26 -11.61 8.75
CA MET A 295 12.17 -10.42 9.61
C MET A 295 10.84 -10.36 10.35
N GLN A 296 9.76 -10.91 9.77
CA GLN A 296 8.42 -10.86 10.36
C GLN A 296 8.28 -11.61 11.68
N GLU A 297 9.12 -12.61 11.92
CA GLU A 297 9.20 -13.31 13.21
C GLU A 297 9.63 -12.37 14.35
N LYS A 298 10.34 -11.28 14.04
CA LYS A 298 10.88 -10.34 15.02
C LYS A 298 10.00 -9.11 15.24
N GLY A 299 9.10 -8.80 14.32
CA GLY A 299 8.27 -7.60 14.40
C GLY A 299 7.61 -7.22 13.08
N PRO A 300 6.79 -6.16 13.08
CA PRO A 300 5.99 -5.79 11.92
C PRO A 300 6.83 -5.17 10.80
N ILE A 301 6.27 -5.19 9.58
CA ILE A 301 6.84 -4.52 8.40
C ILE A 301 5.95 -3.34 8.02
N ALA A 302 6.53 -2.15 7.89
CA ALA A 302 5.80 -0.99 7.36
C ALA A 302 5.87 -0.98 5.84
N VAL A 303 4.74 -0.83 5.15
CA VAL A 303 4.67 -0.81 3.69
C VAL A 303 3.94 0.45 3.26
N HIS A 304 4.52 1.20 2.32
CA HIS A 304 3.88 2.37 1.75
C HIS A 304 4.20 2.52 0.27
N CYS A 305 3.35 3.25 -0.43
CA CYS A 305 3.65 3.84 -1.72
C CYS A 305 3.37 5.34 -1.58
N SER A 306 2.59 5.94 -2.49
CA SER A 306 2.08 7.29 -2.28
C SER A 306 0.81 7.32 -1.41
N ALA A 307 -0.26 6.66 -1.85
CA ALA A 307 -1.53 6.61 -1.10
C ALA A 307 -1.59 5.46 -0.06
N GLY A 308 -0.68 4.49 -0.16
CA GLY A 308 -0.69 3.32 0.72
C GLY A 308 -1.84 2.35 0.49
N ILE A 309 -2.41 2.31 -0.73
CA ILE A 309 -3.57 1.45 -1.07
C ILE A 309 -3.40 0.68 -2.41
N GLY A 310 -2.77 1.27 -3.42
CA GLY A 310 -2.57 0.62 -4.73
C GLY A 310 -1.44 -0.41 -4.68
N ARG A 311 -0.20 0.06 -4.87
CA ARG A 311 1.02 -0.77 -4.83
C ARG A 311 1.16 -1.51 -3.49
N THR A 312 0.96 -0.79 -2.37
CA THR A 312 0.92 -1.37 -1.01
C THR A 312 -0.13 -2.47 -0.86
N GLY A 313 -1.38 -2.23 -1.28
CA GLY A 313 -2.42 -3.26 -1.20
C GLY A 313 -2.13 -4.46 -2.11
N THR A 314 -1.48 -4.22 -3.25
CA THR A 314 -1.05 -5.29 -4.17
C THR A 314 0.05 -6.14 -3.57
N PHE A 315 1.02 -5.51 -2.92
CA PHE A 315 2.06 -6.20 -2.16
C PHE A 315 1.43 -7.10 -1.08
N CYS A 316 0.53 -6.58 -0.24
CA CYS A 316 -0.15 -7.40 0.76
C CYS A 316 -1.03 -8.50 0.15
N ALA A 317 -1.69 -8.23 -0.98
CA ALA A 317 -2.52 -9.21 -1.68
C ALA A 317 -1.70 -10.39 -2.22
N VAL A 318 -0.50 -10.14 -2.77
CA VAL A 318 0.37 -11.22 -3.22
C VAL A 318 0.84 -12.08 -2.05
N ASP A 319 1.31 -11.46 -0.98
CA ASP A 319 1.82 -12.21 0.18
C ASP A 319 0.71 -13.07 0.80
N TYR A 320 -0.47 -12.49 0.96
CA TYR A 320 -1.60 -13.22 1.51
C TYR A 320 -2.06 -14.34 0.59
N ALA A 321 -2.08 -14.08 -0.73
CA ALA A 321 -2.47 -15.07 -1.70
C ALA A 321 -1.54 -16.28 -1.72
N ILE A 322 -0.23 -16.05 -1.58
CA ILE A 322 0.77 -17.12 -1.52
C ILE A 322 0.55 -17.99 -0.28
N ASP A 323 0.31 -17.39 0.89
CA ASP A 323 0.05 -18.15 2.12
C ASP A 323 -1.21 -19.00 1.98
N ARG A 324 -2.33 -18.37 1.60
CA ARG A 324 -3.62 -19.06 1.41
C ARG A 324 -3.50 -20.19 0.39
N LEU A 325 -2.78 -19.97 -0.71
CA LEU A 325 -2.56 -20.98 -1.73
C LEU A 325 -1.70 -22.15 -1.23
N ASN A 326 -0.70 -21.89 -0.40
CA ASN A 326 0.13 -22.94 0.20
C ASN A 326 -0.63 -23.74 1.28
N GLU A 327 -1.51 -23.09 2.04
CA GLU A 327 -2.29 -23.71 3.11
C GLU A 327 -3.51 -24.47 2.59
N GLU A 328 -4.28 -23.88 1.66
CA GLU A 328 -5.57 -24.39 1.21
C GLU A 328 -5.50 -25.05 -0.18
N GLY A 329 -4.41 -24.86 -0.92
CA GLY A 329 -4.23 -25.38 -2.29
C GLY A 329 -5.09 -24.70 -3.35
N THR A 330 -6.03 -23.83 -2.97
CA THR A 330 -6.87 -23.05 -3.87
C THR A 330 -7.04 -21.62 -3.35
N LEU A 331 -7.53 -20.71 -4.20
CA LEU A 331 -7.58 -19.30 -3.87
C LEU A 331 -8.82 -18.60 -4.41
N SER A 332 -9.42 -17.73 -3.59
CA SER A 332 -10.39 -16.71 -4.02
C SER A 332 -9.77 -15.32 -3.82
N LEU A 333 -9.19 -14.78 -4.90
CA LEU A 333 -8.66 -13.40 -4.86
C LEU A 333 -9.72 -12.34 -4.56
N PRO A 334 -10.99 -12.44 -5.02
CA PRO A 334 -12.04 -11.51 -4.60
C PRO A 334 -12.18 -11.44 -3.07
N ASP A 335 -12.10 -12.57 -2.39
CA ASP A 335 -12.26 -12.63 -0.95
C ASP A 335 -11.03 -12.08 -0.22
N ILE A 336 -9.82 -12.37 -0.70
CA ILE A 336 -8.59 -11.70 -0.20
C ILE A 336 -8.70 -10.18 -0.31
N ILE A 337 -9.15 -9.65 -1.46
CA ILE A 337 -9.30 -8.20 -1.62
C ILE A 337 -10.33 -7.64 -0.64
N LYS A 338 -11.46 -8.34 -0.42
CA LYS A 338 -12.44 -7.92 0.58
C LYS A 338 -11.83 -7.93 1.97
N GLU A 339 -11.14 -9.00 2.37
CA GLU A 339 -10.47 -9.14 3.67
C GLU A 339 -9.45 -8.02 3.90
N LEU A 340 -8.60 -7.72 2.91
CA LEU A 340 -7.67 -6.60 2.96
C LEU A 340 -8.40 -5.26 3.10
N ARG A 341 -9.51 -5.06 2.38
CA ARG A 341 -10.30 -3.81 2.45
C ARG A 341 -11.04 -3.61 3.77
N HIS A 342 -11.24 -4.67 4.58
CA HIS A 342 -11.67 -4.53 5.97
C HIS A 342 -10.58 -3.97 6.89
N GLN A 343 -9.32 -4.00 6.46
CA GLN A 343 -8.16 -3.61 7.27
C GLN A 343 -7.49 -2.33 6.76
N ARG A 344 -7.30 -2.22 5.44
CA ARG A 344 -6.84 -1.01 4.74
C ARG A 344 -7.78 -0.78 3.56
N LEU A 345 -8.69 0.17 3.73
CA LEU A 345 -9.72 0.46 2.74
C LEU A 345 -9.08 0.75 1.37
N HIS A 346 -9.78 0.39 0.30
CA HIS A 346 -9.35 0.61 -1.08
C HIS A 346 -8.07 -0.15 -1.49
N SER A 347 -7.61 -1.14 -0.72
CA SER A 347 -6.49 -2.00 -1.13
C SER A 347 -6.73 -2.63 -2.52
N VAL A 348 -5.70 -2.58 -3.37
CA VAL A 348 -5.70 -2.96 -4.80
C VAL A 348 -6.68 -2.10 -5.61
N GLN A 349 -6.13 -1.18 -6.40
CA GLN A 349 -6.89 -0.07 -7.01
C GLN A 349 -7.18 -0.24 -8.49
N SER A 350 -6.33 -0.95 -9.23
CA SER A 350 -6.50 -1.14 -10.67
C SER A 350 -6.57 -2.60 -11.05
N VAL A 351 -7.23 -2.87 -12.19
CA VAL A 351 -7.26 -4.20 -12.77
C VAL A 351 -5.87 -4.70 -13.15
N LEU A 352 -4.93 -3.81 -13.51
CA LEU A 352 -3.53 -4.19 -13.73
C LEU A 352 -2.89 -4.74 -12.46
N GLN A 353 -3.10 -4.08 -11.33
CA GLN A 353 -2.60 -4.57 -10.05
C GLN A 353 -3.19 -5.94 -9.70
N TYR A 354 -4.48 -6.13 -9.97
CA TYR A 354 -5.15 -7.42 -9.76
C TYR A 354 -4.62 -8.54 -10.68
N LEU A 355 -4.37 -8.23 -11.95
CA LEU A 355 -3.70 -9.15 -12.89
C LEU A 355 -2.26 -9.44 -12.45
N TYR A 356 -1.55 -8.43 -11.97
CA TYR A 356 -0.18 -8.57 -11.49
C TYR A 356 -0.06 -9.53 -10.31
N VAL A 357 -1.08 -9.59 -9.42
CA VAL A 357 -1.13 -10.61 -8.36
C VAL A 357 -1.01 -12.02 -8.94
N HIS A 358 -1.66 -12.30 -10.06
CA HIS A 358 -1.57 -13.61 -10.73
C HIS A 358 -0.19 -13.85 -11.33
N ILE A 359 0.44 -12.83 -11.91
CA ILE A 359 1.82 -12.94 -12.43
C ILE A 359 2.79 -13.29 -11.30
N CYS A 360 2.67 -12.64 -10.14
CA CYS A 360 3.47 -12.96 -8.97
C CYS A 360 3.23 -14.39 -8.48
N ILE A 361 1.99 -14.88 -8.43
CA ILE A 361 1.70 -16.27 -8.02
C ILE A 361 2.32 -17.27 -9.00
N ILE A 362 2.19 -17.04 -10.31
CA ILE A 362 2.80 -17.90 -11.33
C ILE A 362 4.32 -17.97 -11.12
N GLU A 363 4.99 -16.83 -10.99
CA GLU A 363 6.45 -16.79 -10.80
C GLU A 363 6.87 -17.41 -9.48
N TYR A 364 6.12 -17.17 -8.40
CA TYR A 364 6.38 -17.78 -7.11
C TYR A 364 6.38 -19.31 -7.20
N LEU A 365 5.37 -19.91 -7.84
CA LEU A 365 5.27 -21.36 -8.00
C LEU A 365 6.35 -21.92 -8.95
N GLN A 366 6.78 -21.14 -9.94
CA GLN A 366 7.91 -21.51 -10.81
C GLN A 366 9.23 -21.57 -10.04
N ILE A 367 9.46 -20.60 -9.16
CA ILE A 367 10.67 -20.51 -8.33
C ILE A 367 10.65 -21.57 -7.23
N THR A 368 9.53 -21.72 -6.52
CA THR A 368 9.48 -22.51 -5.27
C THR A 368 9.03 -23.96 -5.44
N LYS A 369 8.27 -24.26 -6.49
CA LYS A 369 7.73 -25.61 -6.76
C LYS A 369 8.13 -26.15 -8.13
N SER A 370 9.10 -25.51 -8.79
CA SER A 370 9.60 -25.88 -10.12
C SER A 370 8.49 -26.09 -11.16
N MET A 371 7.40 -25.30 -11.06
CA MET A 371 6.28 -25.41 -11.98
C MET A 371 6.76 -25.15 -13.43
N PRO A 372 6.51 -26.06 -14.39
CA PRO A 372 7.00 -25.88 -15.76
C PRO A 372 6.24 -24.77 -16.51
N GLN A 373 6.92 -24.14 -17.47
CA GLN A 373 6.32 -23.18 -18.40
C GLN A 373 5.53 -23.91 -19.49
N ASP A 374 4.24 -24.14 -19.26
CA ASP A 374 3.36 -24.71 -20.28
C ASP A 374 2.87 -23.66 -21.31
N ILE A 375 2.15 -24.12 -22.33
CA ILE A 375 1.62 -23.25 -23.40
C ILE A 375 0.60 -22.22 -22.88
N PHE A 376 -0.19 -22.56 -21.85
CA PHE A 376 -1.21 -21.69 -21.29
C PHE A 376 -0.60 -20.62 -20.39
N ILE A 377 0.43 -20.96 -19.61
CA ILE A 377 1.19 -19.99 -18.81
C ILE A 377 1.88 -18.98 -19.73
N ARG A 378 2.52 -19.45 -20.81
CA ARG A 378 3.13 -18.56 -21.83
C ARG A 378 2.10 -17.65 -22.49
N ARG A 379 0.94 -18.19 -22.86
CA ARG A 379 -0.18 -17.39 -23.38
C ARG A 379 -0.65 -16.34 -22.37
N PHE A 380 -0.85 -16.73 -21.12
CA PHE A 380 -1.31 -15.83 -20.06
C PHE A 380 -0.36 -14.63 -19.88
N ARG A 381 0.95 -14.91 -19.78
CA ARG A 381 1.98 -13.86 -19.69
C ARG A 381 1.97 -12.92 -20.88
N ARG A 382 1.91 -13.46 -22.09
CA ARG A 382 1.83 -12.66 -23.31
C ARG A 382 0.58 -11.77 -23.34
N ASP A 383 -0.56 -12.30 -22.91
CA ASP A 383 -1.82 -11.57 -22.89
C ASP A 383 -1.80 -10.47 -21.81
N TYR A 384 -1.18 -10.74 -20.65
CA TYR A 384 -0.89 -9.72 -19.63
C TYR A 384 0.02 -8.61 -20.17
N GLU A 385 1.12 -8.95 -20.83
CA GLU A 385 2.05 -7.97 -21.40
C GLU A 385 1.40 -7.09 -22.46
N LYS A 386 0.57 -7.67 -23.33
CA LYS A 386 -0.24 -6.92 -24.30
C LYS A 386 -1.20 -5.96 -23.59
N TYR A 387 -1.85 -6.42 -22.53
CA TYR A 387 -2.78 -5.61 -21.76
C TYR A 387 -2.07 -4.46 -21.03
N LEU A 388 -0.93 -4.74 -20.41
CA LEU A 388 -0.05 -3.77 -19.76
C LEU A 388 0.42 -2.70 -20.75
N LYS A 389 0.89 -3.10 -21.93
CA LYS A 389 1.31 -2.17 -22.98
C LYS A 389 0.16 -1.26 -23.40
N LYS A 390 -1.02 -1.82 -23.74
CA LYS A 390 -2.21 -1.02 -24.11
C LYS A 390 -2.61 -0.03 -23.02
N PHE A 391 -2.50 -0.41 -21.74
CA PHE A 391 -2.81 0.47 -20.63
C PHE A 391 -1.81 1.62 -20.50
N ASN A 392 -0.52 1.32 -20.57
CA ASN A 392 0.53 2.33 -20.50
C ASN A 392 0.46 3.31 -21.68
N ASP A 393 0.16 2.82 -22.88
CA ASP A 393 -0.05 3.67 -24.07
C ASP A 393 -1.24 4.62 -23.90
N ARG A 394 -2.32 4.21 -23.22
CA ARG A 394 -3.45 5.11 -22.89
C ARG A 394 -3.08 6.10 -21.78
N LEU A 395 -2.40 5.65 -20.74
CA LEU A 395 -1.92 6.54 -19.66
C LEU A 395 -1.01 7.65 -20.20
N ALA A 396 -0.16 7.33 -21.16
CA ALA A 396 0.74 8.31 -21.79
C ALA A 396 0.00 9.34 -22.66
N LYS A 397 -1.19 9.00 -23.18
CA LYS A 397 -2.03 9.92 -23.97
C LYS A 397 -2.88 10.86 -23.13
N ASP A 398 -3.18 10.47 -21.89
CA ASP A 398 -3.93 11.29 -20.93
C ASP A 398 -3.02 12.26 -20.13
N LYS A 399 -1.70 12.10 -20.25
CA LYS A 399 -0.67 13.02 -19.74
C LYS A 399 -0.36 14.07 -20.80
#